data_AF-B7PNJ5-F1
#
_entry.id   AF-B7PNJ5-F1
#
_cell.length_a   1.000
_cell.length_b   1.000
_cell.length_c   1.000
_cell.angle_alpha   90.00
_cell.angle_beta   90.00
_cell.angle_gamma   90.00
#
_symmetry.space_group_name_H-M   'P 1'
#
loop_
_entity.id
_entity.type
_entity.pdbx_description
1 polymer ?
#
loop_
_entity_poly.entity_id
_entity_poly.type
_entity_poly.pdbx_seq_one_letter_code
_entity_poly.pdbx_strand_id
1 'polypeptide(L)'
;MPMYGFNAASQKCEEFEYKGCGGNGNNFLEKHECWSTCASKPLLIGTKLMRIYLSSGLDSLENPTRKCLRPAVKQTKGTHVRYFYNMTSNTCERSRYWLKDDSKNRFVTLEECESTCKRKYDS
;
A
#
# COMPACT_ATOMS: atom_id res chain seq x y z
N MET A 1 16.23 -22.09 7.43
CA MET A 1 15.63 -20.80 7.84
C MET A 1 14.64 -20.40 6.74
N PRO A 2 13.40 -20.05 7.07
CA PRO A 2 12.43 -19.66 6.06
C PRO A 2 12.85 -18.35 5.39
N MET A 3 12.80 -18.32 4.08
CA MET A 3 13.17 -17.17 3.25
C MET A 3 12.11 -17.00 2.16
N TYR A 4 11.85 -15.77 1.75
CA TYR A 4 10.88 -15.45 0.70
C TYR A 4 11.58 -15.26 -0.64
N GLY A 5 11.01 -15.82 -1.70
CA GLY A 5 11.48 -15.65 -3.07
C GLY A 5 10.32 -15.38 -4.01
N PHE A 6 10.52 -14.51 -5.00
CA PHE A 6 9.51 -14.18 -5.99
C PHE A 6 9.44 -15.26 -7.07
N ASN A 7 8.29 -15.90 -7.17
CA ASN A 7 7.97 -16.84 -8.23
C ASN A 7 7.35 -16.07 -9.41
N ALA A 8 8.07 -16.00 -10.53
CA ALA A 8 7.61 -15.28 -11.71
C ALA A 8 6.42 -15.96 -12.42
N ALA A 9 6.25 -17.28 -12.25
CA ALA A 9 5.14 -18.01 -12.84
C ALA A 9 3.82 -17.76 -12.10
N SER A 10 3.86 -17.68 -10.76
CA SER A 10 2.69 -17.36 -9.93
C SER A 10 2.54 -15.87 -9.62
N GLN A 11 3.55 -15.05 -9.97
CA GLN A 11 3.70 -13.64 -9.63
C GLN A 11 3.56 -13.36 -8.13
N LYS A 12 4.09 -14.25 -7.28
CA LYS A 12 3.96 -14.16 -5.82
C LYS A 12 5.30 -14.34 -5.13
N CYS A 13 5.47 -13.69 -3.99
CA CYS A 13 6.53 -14.03 -3.04
C CYS A 13 6.10 -15.21 -2.20
N GLU A 14 6.77 -16.32 -2.41
CA GLU A 14 6.53 -17.61 -1.78
C GLU A 14 7.64 -17.90 -0.77
N GLU A 15 7.27 -18.54 0.33
CA GLU A 15 8.22 -18.97 1.36
C GLU A 15 8.88 -20.28 0.92
N PHE A 16 10.20 -20.35 1.03
CA PHE A 16 10.97 -21.55 0.76
C PHE A 16 12.04 -21.75 1.83
N GLU A 17 12.38 -23.00 2.10
CA GLU A 17 13.41 -23.34 3.06
C GLU A 17 14.80 -23.18 2.42
N TYR A 18 15.53 -22.13 2.81
CA TYR A 18 16.91 -21.95 2.35
C TYR A 18 17.85 -22.85 3.17
N LYS A 19 18.50 -23.80 2.49
CA LYS A 19 19.43 -24.79 3.08
C LYS A 19 20.85 -24.27 3.32
N GLY A 20 21.11 -22.98 3.07
CA GLY A 20 22.42 -22.35 3.27
C GLY A 20 23.29 -22.30 1.99
N CYS A 21 24.15 -21.27 1.92
CA CYS A 21 25.16 -20.89 0.91
C CYS A 21 24.80 -21.07 -0.59
N GLY A 22 24.91 -19.98 -1.38
CA GLY A 22 24.76 -20.00 -2.85
C GLY A 22 23.42 -19.51 -3.41
N GLY A 23 22.70 -18.65 -2.68
CA GLY A 23 21.44 -18.08 -3.11
C GLY A 23 21.55 -17.08 -4.27
N ASN A 24 20.58 -17.10 -5.20
CA ASN A 24 20.37 -16.02 -6.15
C ASN A 24 19.79 -14.80 -5.39
N GLY A 25 19.85 -13.58 -5.95
CA GLY A 25 19.36 -12.33 -5.31
C GLY A 25 17.85 -12.25 -5.08
N ASN A 26 17.14 -13.38 -5.16
CA ASN A 26 15.71 -13.53 -4.94
C ASN A 26 15.42 -14.21 -3.59
N ASN A 27 16.16 -13.81 -2.55
CA ASN A 27 16.10 -14.37 -1.21
C ASN A 27 15.91 -13.21 -0.23
N PHE A 28 14.74 -13.14 0.42
CA PHE A 28 14.36 -12.05 1.32
C PHE A 28 13.92 -12.61 2.67
N LEU A 29 14.33 -11.97 3.77
CA LEU A 29 13.93 -12.40 5.12
C LEU A 29 12.44 -12.13 5.36
N GLU A 30 11.93 -11.05 4.79
CA GLU A 30 10.53 -10.68 4.91
C GLU A 30 9.81 -10.70 3.57
N LYS A 31 8.56 -11.18 3.59
CA LYS A 31 7.68 -11.21 2.43
C LYS A 31 7.53 -9.83 1.79
N HIS A 32 7.47 -8.78 2.60
CA HIS A 32 7.28 -7.41 2.14
C HIS A 32 8.48 -6.89 1.29
N GLU A 33 9.71 -7.27 1.64
CA GLU A 33 10.92 -6.90 0.90
C GLU A 33 10.93 -7.57 -0.48
N CYS A 34 10.53 -8.84 -0.53
CA CYS A 34 10.38 -9.58 -1.77
C CYS A 34 9.37 -8.90 -2.72
N TRP A 35 8.18 -8.54 -2.23
CA TRP A 35 7.15 -7.88 -3.04
C TRP A 35 7.63 -6.52 -3.53
N SER A 36 8.24 -5.72 -2.65
CA SER A 36 8.73 -4.39 -2.99
C SER A 36 9.84 -4.45 -4.04
N THR A 37 10.72 -5.44 -3.97
CA THR A 37 11.89 -5.58 -4.85
C THR A 37 11.58 -6.25 -6.18
N CYS A 38 10.76 -7.30 -6.18
CA CYS A 38 10.55 -8.15 -7.35
C CYS A 38 9.21 -7.89 -8.05
N ALA A 39 8.13 -7.63 -7.31
CA ALA A 39 6.81 -7.39 -7.90
C ALA A 39 6.62 -5.93 -8.39
N SER A 40 7.48 -5.00 -7.94
CA SER A 40 7.47 -3.60 -8.41
C SER A 40 8.22 -3.38 -9.72
N LYS A 41 8.87 -4.41 -10.29
CA LYS A 41 9.58 -4.26 -11.57
C LYS A 41 8.56 -4.28 -12.71
N PRO A 42 8.36 -3.15 -13.43
CA PRO A 42 7.44 -3.12 -14.54
C PRO A 42 7.94 -4.09 -15.61
N LEU A 43 7.06 -5.01 -16.03
CA LEU A 43 7.31 -5.94 -17.12
C LEU A 43 7.50 -5.14 -18.41
N LEU A 44 8.76 -4.96 -18.80
CA LEU A 44 9.12 -4.40 -20.10
C LEU A 44 8.88 -5.48 -21.16
N ILE A 45 7.71 -5.46 -21.78
CA ILE A 45 7.41 -6.27 -22.97
C ILE A 45 7.29 -5.31 -24.16
N GLY A 46 8.29 -5.38 -25.06
CA GLY A 46 8.26 -4.73 -26.37
C GLY A 46 8.59 -3.23 -26.38
N THR A 47 9.88 -2.91 -26.42
CA THR A 47 10.47 -1.73 -27.10
C THR A 47 9.74 -0.37 -27.00
N LYS A 48 9.15 -0.01 -25.85
CA LYS A 48 8.67 1.36 -25.61
C LYS A 48 8.68 1.72 -24.13
N LEU A 49 9.49 2.70 -23.75
CA LEU A 49 9.40 3.38 -22.45
C LEU A 49 8.05 4.13 -22.41
N MET A 50 7.02 3.52 -21.83
CA MET A 50 5.77 4.22 -21.54
C MET A 50 6.00 5.23 -20.40
N ARG A 51 6.18 6.51 -20.77
CA ARG A 51 5.84 7.65 -19.90
C ARG A 51 4.33 7.81 -19.90
N ILE A 52 3.63 7.08 -19.02
CA ILE A 52 2.19 7.28 -18.77
C ILE A 52 1.95 8.28 -17.63
N TYR A 53 2.68 9.41 -17.67
CA TYR A 53 2.25 10.61 -16.95
C TYR A 53 1.36 11.40 -17.91
N LEU A 54 0.10 11.56 -17.51
CA LEU A 54 -0.81 12.61 -17.94
C LEU A 54 -1.41 12.49 -19.36
N SER A 55 -2.56 11.82 -19.46
CA SER A 55 -3.86 12.45 -19.73
C SER A 55 -4.88 11.40 -20.20
N SER A 56 -6.13 11.53 -19.75
CA SER A 56 -7.32 10.72 -20.07
C SER A 56 -7.45 9.31 -19.44
N GLY A 57 -7.77 9.31 -18.13
CA GLY A 57 -8.90 8.53 -17.61
C GLY A 57 -8.75 7.04 -17.31
N LEU A 58 -8.09 6.68 -16.21
CA LEU A 58 -8.28 5.37 -15.54
C LEU A 58 -8.44 5.55 -14.02
N ASP A 59 -9.61 6.04 -13.63
CA ASP A 59 -10.07 6.23 -12.24
C ASP A 59 -10.57 4.90 -11.63
N SER A 60 -9.76 3.84 -11.71
CA SER A 60 -10.20 2.52 -11.21
C SER A 60 -9.04 1.62 -10.79
N LEU A 61 -8.20 2.11 -9.87
CA LEU A 61 -7.56 1.30 -8.82
C LEU A 61 -6.94 2.24 -7.76
N GLU A 62 -7.80 3.02 -7.08
CA GLU A 62 -7.47 3.54 -5.74
C GLU A 62 -7.27 2.32 -4.83
N ASN A 63 -6.05 1.80 -4.77
CA ASN A 63 -5.71 0.70 -3.88
C ASN A 63 -5.98 1.21 -2.45
N PRO A 64 -6.93 0.62 -1.70
CA PRO A 64 -7.39 1.14 -0.41
C PRO A 64 -6.21 1.41 0.53
N THR A 65 -5.22 0.53 0.50
CA THR A 65 -3.95 0.66 1.21
C THR A 65 -3.21 1.95 0.90
N ARG A 66 -3.11 2.42 -0.34
CA ARG A 66 -2.42 3.68 -0.66
C ARG A 66 -3.13 4.93 -0.13
N LYS A 67 -4.45 4.87 0.08
CA LYS A 67 -5.23 5.95 0.67
C LYS A 67 -5.06 5.97 2.19
N CYS A 68 -5.11 4.80 2.82
CA CYS A 68 -4.93 4.62 4.28
C CYS A 68 -3.49 4.83 4.75
N LEU A 69 -2.49 4.58 3.89
CA LEU A 69 -1.06 4.76 4.20
C LEU A 69 -0.59 6.22 4.06
N ARG A 70 -1.44 7.15 3.57
CA ARG A 70 -1.03 8.54 3.46
C ARG A 70 -0.93 9.20 4.83
N PRO A 71 0.07 10.09 5.03
CA PRO A 71 0.20 10.81 6.28
C PRO A 71 -1.05 11.65 6.55
N ALA A 72 -1.64 11.41 7.71
CA ALA A 72 -2.71 12.21 8.27
C ALA A 72 -2.25 12.71 9.63
N VAL A 73 -2.40 14.02 9.83
CA VAL A 73 -2.04 14.67 11.10
C VAL A 73 -3.32 14.84 11.91
N LYS A 74 -3.29 14.42 13.17
CA LYS A 74 -4.35 14.79 14.14
C LYS A 74 -4.33 16.29 14.36
N GLN A 75 -5.30 16.97 13.75
CA GLN A 75 -5.56 18.39 13.96
C GLN A 75 -6.77 18.58 14.87
N THR A 76 -6.67 19.54 15.80
CA THR A 76 -7.75 20.00 16.68
C THR A 76 -8.47 21.24 16.15
N LYS A 77 -7.91 21.90 15.12
CA LYS A 77 -8.44 23.09 14.48
C LYS A 77 -9.00 22.71 13.11
N GLY A 78 -10.24 23.12 12.82
CA GLY A 78 -10.89 22.85 11.54
C GLY A 78 -12.40 22.86 11.64
N THR A 79 -13.02 23.22 10.52
CA THR A 79 -14.49 23.34 10.40
C THR A 79 -15.15 21.99 10.15
N HIS A 80 -14.46 21.06 9.49
CA HIS A 80 -15.04 19.76 9.13
C HIS A 80 -14.43 18.64 9.95
N VAL A 81 -15.28 17.87 10.63
CA VAL A 81 -14.88 16.63 11.30
C VAL A 81 -14.85 15.52 10.25
N ARG A 82 -13.72 14.79 10.18
CA ARG A 82 -13.51 13.64 9.30
C ARG A 82 -12.70 12.57 10.04
N TYR A 83 -12.64 11.37 9.47
CA TYR A 83 -11.89 10.25 10.01
C TYR A 83 -10.66 9.98 9.14
N PHE A 84 -9.55 9.58 9.74
CA PHE A 84 -8.39 9.09 9.02
C PHE A 84 -7.93 7.78 9.64
N TYR A 85 -7.26 6.96 8.84
CA TYR A 85 -6.73 5.70 9.31
C TYR A 85 -5.34 5.86 9.90
N ASN A 86 -5.15 5.40 11.13
CA ASN A 86 -3.85 5.31 11.78
C ASN A 86 -3.34 3.86 11.68
N MET A 87 -2.28 3.64 10.91
CA MET A 87 -1.70 2.29 10.75
C MET A 87 -0.94 1.83 12.00
N THR A 88 -0.35 2.75 12.77
CA THR A 88 0.43 2.43 13.98
C THR A 88 -0.49 1.89 15.07
N SER A 89 -1.69 2.44 15.16
CA SER A 89 -2.71 2.04 16.14
C SER A 89 -3.80 1.16 15.54
N ASN A 90 -3.67 0.78 14.26
CA ASN A 90 -4.64 -0.02 13.49
C ASN A 90 -6.11 0.45 13.64
N THR A 91 -6.34 1.76 13.76
CA THR A 91 -7.64 2.34 14.14
C THR A 91 -7.97 3.58 13.32
N CYS A 92 -9.26 3.79 13.08
CA CYS A 92 -9.77 5.00 12.44
C CYS A 92 -10.00 6.08 13.50
N GLU A 93 -9.28 7.19 13.38
CA GLU A 93 -9.28 8.26 14.36
C GLU A 93 -9.95 9.51 13.78
N ARG A 94 -10.70 10.23 14.63
CA ARG A 94 -11.38 11.46 14.21
C ARG A 94 -10.41 12.64 14.25
N SER A 95 -10.49 13.52 13.26
CA SER A 95 -9.74 14.78 13.23
C SER A 95 -10.55 15.90 12.56
N ARG A 96 -10.13 17.15 12.78
CA ARG A 96 -10.73 18.33 12.18
C ARG A 96 -9.86 18.80 11.03
N TYR A 97 -10.46 19.05 9.87
CA TYR A 97 -9.76 19.48 8.67
C TYR A 97 -10.34 20.78 8.13
N TRP A 98 -9.49 21.51 7.42
CA TRP A 98 -9.90 22.63 6.59
C TRP A 98 -10.14 22.15 5.15
N LEU A 99 -10.92 22.91 4.39
CA LEU A 99 -11.27 22.56 3.01
C LEU A 99 -10.06 22.54 2.04
N LYS A 100 -8.93 23.12 2.44
CA LYS A 100 -7.69 23.20 1.64
C LYS A 100 -6.62 22.17 2.01
N ASP A 101 -6.90 21.22 2.91
CA ASP A 101 -5.96 20.16 3.24
C ASP A 101 -5.82 19.15 2.08
N ASP A 102 -4.59 18.78 1.71
CA ASP A 102 -4.31 17.74 0.68
C ASP A 102 -4.38 16.31 1.25
N SER A 103 -4.58 16.14 2.56
CA SER A 103 -4.57 14.79 3.17
C SER A 103 -5.70 13.91 2.61
N LYS A 104 -5.32 12.92 1.78
CA LYS A 104 -6.26 12.00 1.12
C LYS A 104 -6.66 10.79 1.98
N ASN A 105 -5.97 10.57 3.11
CA ASN A 105 -6.40 9.64 4.15
C ASN A 105 -7.50 10.30 4.97
N ARG A 106 -8.68 10.45 4.35
CA ARG A 106 -9.80 11.20 4.92
C ARG A 106 -11.11 10.60 4.47
N PHE A 107 -11.93 10.25 5.44
CA PHE A 107 -13.21 9.58 5.29
C PHE A 107 -14.28 10.40 5.98
N VAL A 108 -15.50 10.36 5.44
CA VAL A 108 -16.60 11.14 6.02
C VAL A 108 -17.13 10.45 7.27
N THR A 109 -17.21 9.12 7.24
CA THR A 109 -17.73 8.31 8.34
C THR A 109 -16.69 7.33 8.87
N LEU A 110 -16.90 6.87 10.10
CA LEU A 110 -16.06 5.85 10.74
C LEU A 110 -16.13 4.52 9.97
N GLU A 111 -17.33 4.09 9.59
CA GLU A 111 -17.58 2.83 8.91
C GLU A 111 -16.92 2.77 7.52
N GLU A 112 -16.93 3.89 6.78
CA GLU A 112 -16.24 4.02 5.50
C GLU A 112 -14.72 3.83 5.68
N CYS A 113 -14.14 4.44 6.72
CA CYS A 113 -12.73 4.27 7.05
C CYS A 113 -12.40 2.82 7.42
N GLU A 114 -13.20 2.18 8.26
CA GLU A 114 -12.93 0.82 8.74
C GLU A 114 -13.11 -0.23 7.64
N SER A 115 -14.19 -0.15 6.86
CA SER A 115 -14.43 -1.07 5.75
C SER A 115 -13.38 -0.95 4.65
N THR A 116 -12.82 0.25 4.44
CA THR A 116 -11.78 0.53 3.44
C THR A 116 -10.39 0.11 3.92
N CYS A 117 -10.06 0.41 5.18
CA CYS A 117 -8.69 0.26 5.70
C CYS A 117 -8.49 -0.97 6.59
N LYS A 118 -9.39 -1.29 7.52
CA LYS A 118 -9.21 -2.43 8.47
C LYS A 118 -9.33 -3.78 7.78
N ARG A 119 -10.26 -3.95 6.84
CA ARG A 119 -10.48 -5.24 6.13
C ARG A 119 -9.26 -5.79 5.37
N LYS A 120 -8.23 -4.96 5.14
CA LYS A 120 -6.99 -5.36 4.45
C LYS A 120 -5.93 -5.96 5.38
N TYR A 121 -6.04 -5.78 6.70
CA TYR A 121 -5.02 -6.15 7.68
C TYR A 121 -5.48 -7.22 8.69
N ASP A 122 -6.73 -7.67 8.59
CA ASP A 122 -7.35 -8.72 9.43
C ASP A 122 -7.30 -10.12 8.76
N SER A 123 -6.37 -10.37 7.82
CA SER A 123 -6.28 -11.65 7.09
C SER A 123 -4.85 -12.05 6.76
#